data_AF-A0AAV2D3L7-F1
#
_entry.id   AF-A0AAV2D3L7-F1
#
_cell.length_a   1.000
_cell.length_b   1.000
_cell.length_c   1.000
_cell.angle_alpha   90.00
_cell.angle_beta   90.00
_cell.angle_gamma   90.00
#
_symmetry.space_group_name_H-M   'P 1'
#
loop_
_entity.id
_entity.type
_entity.pdbx_description
1 polymer ?
#
loop_
_entity_poly.entity_id
_entity_poly.type
_entity_poly.pdbx_seq_one_letter_code
_entity_poly.pdbx_strand_id
1 'polypeptide(L)'
;MDHVKAAPQATLQQQTYQKLKRKIEDLDIKIAEQLKPVDDHINFTLHKAYFKCACECYETKKKGEINSCIENCVVPVLTANYHYRSETAKFQDKINRYLKVCQDKYFAAMLPTAGPDDMATVESCFDGAIAKTTKWLPNVVKNLKATT
;
A
#
# COMPACT_ATOMS: atom_id res chain seq x y z
N MET A 1 -27.48 15.79 37.71
CA MET A 1 -26.57 16.78 37.10
C MET A 1 -25.49 15.97 36.38
N ASP A 2 -25.57 15.74 35.06
CA ASP A 2 -24.46 15.18 34.25
C ASP A 2 -24.72 15.20 32.71
N HIS A 3 -25.47 16.19 32.20
CA HIS A 3 -25.78 16.27 30.76
C HIS A 3 -24.85 17.21 29.95
N VAL A 4 -23.87 17.86 30.61
CA VAL A 4 -23.05 18.92 29.97
C VAL A 4 -21.69 18.39 29.43
N LYS A 5 -21.21 17.22 29.88
CA LYS A 5 -19.92 16.65 29.43
C LYS A 5 -19.97 15.83 28.13
N ALA A 6 -21.15 15.35 27.73
CA ALA A 6 -21.28 14.44 26.59
C ALA A 6 -21.08 15.13 25.21
N ALA A 7 -21.51 16.39 25.06
CA ALA A 7 -21.38 17.15 23.81
C ALA A 7 -19.92 17.47 23.40
N PRO A 8 -19.04 17.96 24.30
CA PRO A 8 -17.64 18.23 23.94
C PRO A 8 -16.82 16.96 23.67
N GLN A 9 -17.13 15.85 24.34
CA GLN A 9 -16.44 14.57 24.13
C GLN A 9 -16.76 13.97 22.75
N ALA A 10 -18.04 13.97 22.35
CA ALA A 10 -18.45 13.53 21.01
C ALA A 10 -17.82 14.36 19.88
N THR A 11 -17.64 15.67 20.12
CA THR A 11 -17.00 16.57 19.15
C THR A 11 -15.50 16.28 19.01
N LEU A 12 -14.80 16.05 20.12
CA LEU A 12 -13.39 15.66 20.13
C LEU A 12 -13.16 14.33 19.39
N GLN A 13 -14.00 13.33 19.67
CA GLN A 13 -14.00 12.03 19.01
C GLN A 13 -14.13 12.15 17.48
N GLN A 14 -15.08 12.98 17.02
CA GLN A 14 -15.30 13.23 15.59
C GLN A 14 -14.09 13.94 14.95
N GLN A 15 -13.50 14.92 15.64
CA GLN A 15 -12.33 15.64 15.14
C GLN A 15 -11.11 14.72 15.01
N THR A 16 -10.85 13.89 16.02
CA THR A 16 -9.76 12.90 15.99
C THR A 16 -9.97 11.91 14.85
N TYR A 17 -11.18 11.38 14.65
CA TYR A 17 -11.47 10.51 13.50
C TYR A 17 -11.14 11.17 12.16
N GLN A 18 -11.59 12.41 11.93
CA GLN A 18 -11.30 13.14 10.69
C GLN A 18 -9.80 13.42 10.50
N LYS A 19 -9.07 13.64 11.59
CA LYS A 19 -7.60 13.79 11.56
C LYS A 19 -6.91 12.48 11.18
N LEU A 20 -7.32 11.37 11.79
CA LEU A 20 -6.77 10.04 11.49
C LEU A 20 -7.05 9.63 10.05
N LYS A 21 -8.28 9.87 9.58
CA LYS A 21 -8.67 9.59 8.18
C LYS A 21 -7.74 10.31 7.19
N ARG A 22 -7.54 11.63 7.36
CA ARG A 22 -6.63 12.41 6.51
C ARG A 22 -5.21 11.86 6.51
N LYS A 23 -4.69 11.48 7.68
CA LYS A 23 -3.35 10.90 7.81
C LYS A 23 -3.19 9.56 7.04
N ILE A 24 -4.24 8.74 6.99
CA ILE A 24 -4.24 7.49 6.23
C ILE A 24 -4.28 7.80 4.73
N GLU A 25 -5.15 8.72 4.30
CA GLU A 25 -5.26 9.15 2.90
C GLU A 25 -3.91 9.73 2.39
N ASP A 26 -3.25 10.57 3.18
CA ASP A 26 -1.92 11.11 2.86
C ASP A 26 -0.85 10.01 2.73
N LEU A 27 -0.93 8.99 3.61
CA LEU A 27 -0.04 7.84 3.54
C LEU A 27 -0.28 7.02 2.28
N ASP A 28 -1.54 6.78 1.90
CA ASP A 28 -1.91 6.04 0.69
C ASP A 28 -1.42 6.75 -0.57
N ILE A 29 -1.58 8.09 -0.64
CA ILE A 29 -1.04 8.91 -1.74
C ILE A 29 0.47 8.72 -1.83
N LYS A 30 1.18 8.86 -0.71
CA LYS A 30 2.64 8.71 -0.68
C LYS A 30 3.11 7.31 -1.10
N ILE A 31 2.38 6.27 -0.69
CA ILE A 31 2.65 4.89 -1.13
C ILE A 31 2.47 4.79 -2.64
N ALA A 32 1.37 5.29 -3.18
CA ALA A 32 1.08 5.26 -4.61
C ALA A 32 2.16 6.00 -5.42
N GLU A 33 2.56 7.20 -4.99
CA GLU A 33 3.63 7.98 -5.63
C GLU A 33 4.96 7.23 -5.67
N GLN A 34 5.31 6.53 -4.59
CA GLN A 34 6.56 5.77 -4.49
C GLN A 34 6.55 4.48 -5.32
N LEU A 35 5.38 3.86 -5.47
CA LEU A 35 5.20 2.64 -6.28
C LEU A 35 5.01 2.95 -7.77
N LYS A 36 4.54 4.16 -8.12
CA LYS A 36 4.26 4.57 -9.51
C LYS A 36 5.42 4.29 -10.48
N PRO A 37 6.70 4.59 -10.18
CA PRO A 37 7.79 4.31 -11.13
C PRO A 37 7.98 2.82 -11.41
N VAL A 38 7.68 1.96 -10.44
CA VAL A 38 7.73 0.50 -10.62
C VAL A 38 6.57 0.06 -11.51
N ASP A 39 5.37 0.54 -11.21
CA ASP A 39 4.17 0.25 -11.99
C ASP A 39 4.32 0.72 -13.45
N ASP A 40 4.81 1.94 -13.67
CA ASP A 40 5.09 2.49 -14.99
C ASP A 40 6.11 1.63 -15.75
N HIS A 41 7.17 1.16 -15.09
CA HIS A 41 8.17 0.31 -15.75
C HIS A 41 7.59 -1.04 -16.16
N ILE A 42 6.77 -1.65 -15.32
CA ILE A 42 6.07 -2.90 -15.68
C ILE A 42 5.11 -2.64 -16.84
N ASN A 43 4.20 -1.68 -16.70
CA ASN A 43 3.09 -1.45 -17.62
C ASN A 43 3.51 -0.81 -18.94
N PHE A 44 4.57 -0.01 -18.95
CA PHE A 44 5.07 0.62 -20.16
C PHE A 44 6.31 -0.07 -20.70
N THR A 45 7.39 -0.17 -19.92
CA THR A 45 8.68 -0.66 -20.42
C THR A 45 8.64 -2.15 -20.76
N LEU A 46 8.23 -2.99 -19.81
CA LEU A 46 8.24 -4.45 -20.00
C LEU A 46 7.17 -4.89 -21.01
N HIS A 47 5.96 -4.33 -20.95
CA HIS A 47 4.92 -4.65 -21.94
C HIS A 47 5.32 -4.21 -23.35
N LYS A 48 5.93 -3.02 -23.51
CA LYS A 48 6.46 -2.59 -24.82
C LYS A 48 7.52 -3.55 -25.35
N ALA A 49 8.42 -4.02 -24.49
CA ALA A 49 9.43 -5.02 -24.86
C ALA A 49 8.80 -6.36 -25.27
N TYR A 50 7.80 -6.82 -24.52
CA TYR A 50 7.02 -8.01 -24.85
C TYR A 50 6.38 -7.91 -26.23
N PHE A 51 5.65 -6.82 -26.53
CA PHE A 51 5.00 -6.66 -27.82
C PHE A 51 6.00 -6.62 -28.99
N LYS A 52 7.14 -5.94 -28.82
CA LYS A 52 8.21 -5.94 -29.83
C LYS A 52 8.76 -7.34 -30.08
N CYS A 53 9.12 -8.05 -29.01
CA CYS A 53 9.63 -9.42 -29.07
C CYS A 53 8.62 -10.37 -29.74
N ALA A 54 7.34 -10.25 -29.39
CA ALA A 54 6.28 -11.06 -29.98
C ALA A 54 6.13 -10.82 -31.50
N CYS A 55 6.22 -9.56 -31.95
CA CYS A 55 6.24 -9.24 -33.38
C CYS A 55 7.45 -9.86 -34.09
N GLU A 56 8.65 -9.72 -33.51
CA GLU A 56 9.88 -10.28 -34.06
C GLU A 56 9.82 -11.82 -34.18
N CYS A 57 9.10 -12.51 -33.29
CA CYS A 57 8.88 -13.95 -33.40
C CYS A 57 8.16 -14.33 -34.70
N TYR A 58 7.17 -13.55 -35.15
CA TYR A 58 6.46 -13.82 -36.41
C TYR A 58 7.32 -13.53 -37.65
N GLU A 59 8.27 -12.59 -37.53
CA GLU A 59 9.18 -12.23 -38.63
C GLU A 59 10.35 -13.21 -38.77
N THR A 60 10.83 -13.77 -37.66
CA THR A 60 12.11 -14.51 -37.61
C THR A 60 11.98 -16.02 -37.41
N LYS A 61 10.86 -16.51 -36.87
CA LYS A 61 10.68 -17.93 -36.52
C LYS A 61 9.81 -18.68 -37.50
N LYS A 62 10.01 -19.99 -37.57
CA LYS A 62 9.12 -20.88 -38.33
C LYS A 62 7.79 -21.05 -37.58
N LYS A 63 6.72 -21.35 -38.31
CA LYS A 63 5.35 -21.51 -37.75
C LYS A 63 5.28 -22.39 -36.49
N GLY A 64 6.06 -23.47 -36.42
CA GLY A 64 6.09 -24.38 -35.27
C GLY A 64 6.80 -23.86 -34.02
N GLU A 65 7.57 -22.78 -34.14
CA GLU A 65 8.41 -22.21 -33.07
C GLU A 65 7.84 -20.91 -32.49
N ILE A 66 6.81 -20.33 -33.14
CA ILE A 66 6.24 -19.02 -32.78
C ILE A 66 5.75 -19.01 -31.33
N ASN A 67 4.96 -20.02 -30.92
CA ASN A 67 4.39 -20.04 -29.58
C ASN A 67 5.47 -20.07 -28.49
N SER A 68 6.48 -20.95 -28.63
CA SER A 68 7.59 -21.03 -27.68
C SER A 68 8.42 -19.74 -27.65
N CYS A 69 8.59 -19.07 -28.79
CA CYS A 69 9.23 -17.76 -28.86
C CYS A 69 8.45 -16.70 -28.06
N ILE A 70 7.13 -16.60 -28.27
CA ILE A 70 6.26 -15.64 -27.57
C ILE A 70 6.18 -15.93 -26.07
N GLU A 71 6.15 -17.21 -25.67
CA GLU A 71 6.21 -17.62 -24.26
C GLU A 71 7.47 -17.08 -23.58
N ASN A 72 8.63 -17.14 -24.24
CA ASN A 72 9.85 -16.55 -23.69
C ASN A 72 9.79 -15.02 -23.60
N CYS A 73 9.12 -14.35 -24.53
CA CYS A 73 8.94 -12.90 -24.50
C CYS A 73 8.10 -12.41 -23.31
N VAL A 74 7.14 -13.21 -22.83
CA VAL A 74 6.20 -12.79 -21.78
C VAL A 74 6.70 -13.06 -20.37
N VAL A 75 7.67 -13.97 -20.20
CA VAL A 75 8.25 -14.34 -18.88
C VAL A 75 8.67 -13.12 -18.04
N PRO A 76 9.39 -12.10 -18.58
CA PRO A 76 9.78 -10.93 -17.79
C PRO A 76 8.57 -10.16 -17.24
N VAL A 77 7.52 -9.98 -18.05
CA VAL A 77 6.29 -9.28 -17.64
C VAL A 77 5.57 -10.03 -16.54
N LEU A 78 5.42 -11.36 -16.68
CA LEU A 78 4.73 -12.19 -15.68
C LEU A 78 5.50 -12.21 -14.36
N THR A 79 6.82 -12.35 -14.43
CA THR A 79 7.71 -12.37 -13.27
C THR A 79 7.61 -11.05 -12.49
N ALA A 80 7.77 -9.92 -13.19
CA ALA A 80 7.65 -8.60 -12.61
C ALA A 80 6.27 -8.35 -11.96
N ASN A 81 5.18 -8.70 -12.64
CA ASN A 81 3.82 -8.57 -12.10
C ASN A 81 3.60 -9.43 -10.85
N TYR A 82 4.09 -10.67 -10.85
CA TYR A 82 4.00 -11.56 -9.69
C TYR A 82 4.72 -10.97 -8.49
N HIS A 83 5.97 -10.52 -8.67
CA HIS A 83 6.75 -9.90 -7.60
C HIS A 83 6.10 -8.61 -7.10
N TYR A 84 5.59 -7.76 -8.01
CA TYR A 84 4.86 -6.55 -7.67
C TYR A 84 3.66 -6.82 -6.76
N ARG A 85 2.81 -7.76 -7.16
CA ARG A 85 1.62 -8.15 -6.38
C ARG A 85 1.98 -8.77 -5.04
N SER A 86 2.98 -9.66 -5.01
CA SER A 86 3.43 -10.33 -3.79
C SER A 86 4.00 -9.34 -2.76
N GLU A 87 4.95 -8.48 -3.16
CA GLU A 87 5.57 -7.53 -2.24
C GLU A 87 4.57 -6.46 -1.78
N THR A 88 3.69 -5.98 -2.67
CA THR A 88 2.63 -5.03 -2.29
C THR A 88 1.63 -5.67 -1.32
N ALA A 89 1.26 -6.94 -1.49
CA ALA A 89 0.38 -7.65 -0.55
C ALA A 89 1.03 -7.81 0.83
N LYS A 90 2.31 -8.21 0.89
CA LYS A 90 3.07 -8.25 2.16
C LYS A 90 3.16 -6.88 2.80
N PHE A 91 3.32 -5.83 1.99
CA PHE A 91 3.36 -4.46 2.46
C PHE A 91 2.06 -4.05 3.14
N GLN A 92 0.94 -4.30 2.47
CA GLN A 92 -0.40 -4.01 2.98
C GLN A 92 -0.75 -4.83 4.24
N ASP A 93 -0.41 -6.12 4.29
CA ASP A 93 -0.62 -6.93 5.50
C ASP A 93 0.10 -6.34 6.71
N LYS A 94 1.34 -5.86 6.54
CA LYS A 94 2.09 -5.24 7.64
C LYS A 94 1.47 -3.91 8.10
N ILE A 95 0.97 -3.09 7.18
CA ILE A 95 0.23 -1.86 7.52
C ILE A 95 -0.98 -2.22 8.36
N ASN A 96 -1.79 -3.19 7.91
CA ASN A 96 -2.97 -3.65 8.63
C ASN A 96 -2.63 -4.15 10.05
N ARG A 97 -1.51 -4.88 10.20
CA ARG A 97 -1.03 -5.31 11.53
C ARG A 97 -0.66 -4.14 12.44
N TYR A 98 -0.02 -3.09 11.91
CA TYR A 98 0.29 -1.90 12.70
C TYR A 98 -0.97 -1.13 13.11
N LEU A 99 -1.96 -1.03 12.21
CA LEU A 99 -3.19 -0.29 12.45
C LEU A 99 -4.15 -1.03 13.38
N LYS A 100 -4.16 -2.37 13.38
CA LYS A 100 -5.07 -3.16 14.22
C LYS A 100 -4.96 -2.80 15.71
N VAL A 101 -3.74 -2.66 16.24
CA VAL A 101 -3.52 -2.27 17.64
C VAL A 101 -4.05 -0.86 17.93
N CYS A 102 -3.99 0.04 16.94
CA CYS A 102 -4.52 1.39 17.07
C CYS A 102 -6.05 1.44 16.96
N GLN A 103 -6.65 0.54 16.19
CA GLN A 103 -8.10 0.37 16.15
C GLN A 103 -8.64 -0.10 17.50
N ASP A 104 -8.00 -1.07 18.15
CA ASP A 104 -8.40 -1.54 19.48
C ASP A 104 -8.38 -0.38 20.50
N LYS A 105 -7.33 0.45 20.47
CA LYS A 105 -7.24 1.67 21.29
C LYS A 105 -8.32 2.70 20.96
N TYR A 106 -8.65 2.86 19.68
CA TYR A 106 -9.70 3.78 19.25
C TYR A 106 -11.06 3.33 19.80
N PHE A 107 -11.41 2.05 19.70
CA PHE A 107 -12.65 1.54 20.28
C PHE A 107 -12.69 1.69 21.80
N ALA A 108 -11.58 1.45 22.49
CA ALA A 108 -11.49 1.69 23.93
C ALA A 108 -11.71 3.16 24.30
N ALA A 109 -11.13 4.09 23.54
CA ALA A 109 -11.28 5.54 23.72
C ALA A 109 -12.69 6.08 23.38
N MET A 110 -13.55 5.25 22.77
CA MET A 110 -14.95 5.58 22.50
C MET A 110 -15.90 5.17 23.63
N LEU A 111 -15.43 4.39 24.61
CA LEU A 111 -16.27 3.96 25.72
C LEU A 111 -16.58 5.15 26.65
N PRO A 112 -17.75 5.14 27.34
CA PRO A 112 -18.09 6.18 28.33
C PRO A 112 -17.07 6.30 29.49
N THR A 113 -16.31 5.23 29.72
CA THR A 113 -15.26 5.13 30.75
C THR A 113 -13.91 5.69 30.30
N ALA A 114 -13.79 6.18 29.07
CA ALA A 114 -12.54 6.68 28.51
C ALA A 114 -12.01 7.90 29.29
N GLY A 115 -10.71 7.89 29.53
CA GLY A 115 -9.98 9.00 30.13
C GLY A 115 -9.75 10.16 29.15
N PRO A 116 -9.43 11.35 29.65
CA PRO A 116 -9.20 12.53 28.81
C PRO A 116 -8.02 12.38 27.83
N ASP A 117 -7.04 11.53 28.16
CA ASP A 117 -5.81 11.32 27.36
C ASP A 117 -5.89 10.13 26.39
N ASP A 118 -7.01 9.40 26.38
CA ASP A 118 -7.14 8.18 25.56
C ASP A 118 -7.09 8.51 24.06
N MET A 119 -7.70 9.62 23.65
CA MET A 119 -7.64 10.09 22.25
C MET A 119 -6.23 10.50 21.84
N ALA A 120 -5.45 11.12 22.73
CA ALA A 120 -4.03 11.41 22.46
C ALA A 120 -3.21 10.13 22.29
N THR A 121 -3.53 9.08 23.07
CA THR A 121 -2.91 7.76 22.95
C THR A 121 -3.25 7.08 21.62
N VAL A 122 -4.47 7.26 21.11
CA VAL A 122 -4.86 6.80 19.77
C VAL A 122 -4.05 7.52 18.70
N GLU A 123 -3.99 8.84 18.75
CA GLU A 123 -3.24 9.64 17.77
C GLU A 123 -1.76 9.24 17.73
N SER A 124 -1.12 9.10 18.90
CA SER A 124 0.26 8.63 19.02
C SER A 124 0.47 7.22 18.44
N CYS A 125 -0.51 6.32 18.60
CA CYS A 125 -0.46 4.99 18.00
C CYS A 125 -0.43 5.06 16.47
N PHE A 126 -1.36 5.83 15.88
CA PHE A 126 -1.42 6.03 14.43
C PHE A 126 -0.15 6.68 13.89
N ASP A 127 0.39 7.69 14.57
CA ASP A 127 1.65 8.32 14.20
C ASP A 127 2.81 7.32 14.21
N GLY A 128 2.86 6.45 15.22
CA GLY A 128 3.82 5.36 15.28
C GLY A 128 3.66 4.36 14.12
N ALA A 129 2.42 4.02 13.75
CA ALA A 129 2.15 3.13 12.62
C ALA A 129 2.58 3.76 11.28
N ILE A 130 2.23 5.02 11.04
CA ILE A 130 2.60 5.78 9.83
C ILE A 130 4.13 5.92 9.73
N ALA A 131 4.81 6.22 10.84
CA ALA A 131 6.27 6.33 10.87
C ALA A 131 6.94 4.98 10.52
N LYS A 132 6.44 3.86 11.06
CA LYS A 132 6.93 2.52 10.73
C LYS A 132 6.70 2.17 9.26
N THR A 133 5.53 2.49 8.71
CA THR A 133 5.21 2.28 7.29
C THR A 133 6.12 3.10 6.39
N THR A 134 6.24 4.40 6.68
CA THR A 134 7.10 5.33 5.92
C THR A 134 8.56 4.89 5.94
N LYS A 135 9.06 4.39 7.07
CA LYS A 135 10.43 3.88 7.19
C LYS A 135 10.66 2.62 6.36
N TRP A 136 9.64 1.79 6.17
CA TRP A 136 9.77 0.51 5.46
C TRP A 136 9.51 0.61 3.96
N LEU A 137 8.67 1.57 3.52
CA LEU A 137 8.32 1.78 2.12
C LEU A 137 9.52 1.80 1.14
N PRO A 138 10.65 2.47 1.44
CA PRO A 138 11.82 2.45 0.55
C PRO A 138 12.41 1.06 0.31
N ASN A 139 12.34 0.16 1.31
CA ASN A 139 12.82 -1.21 1.15
C ASN A 139 11.92 -2.01 0.22
N VAL A 140 10.60 -1.79 0.28
CA VAL A 140 9.65 -2.41 -0.66
C VAL A 140 9.93 -1.94 -2.08
N VAL A 141 10.05 -0.62 -2.28
CA VAL A 141 10.40 -0.05 -3.59
C VAL A 141 11.73 -0.62 -4.11
N LYS A 142 12.74 -0.74 -3.24
CA LYS A 142 14.03 -1.34 -3.61
C LYS A 142 13.90 -2.80 -4.03
N ASN A 143 13.16 -3.61 -3.28
CA ASN A 143 12.94 -5.02 -3.59
C ASN A 143 12.23 -5.18 -4.93
N LEU A 144 11.20 -4.36 -5.16
CA LEU A 144 10.47 -4.34 -6.42
C LEU A 144 11.37 -4.02 -7.61
N LYS A 145 12.17 -2.93 -7.50
CA LYS A 145 13.12 -2.52 -8.54
C LYS A 145 14.21 -3.56 -8.84
N ALA A 146 14.54 -4.44 -7.91
CA ALA A 146 15.52 -5.51 -8.15
C ALA A 146 14.97 -6.64 -9.03
N THR A 147 13.65 -6.71 -9.20
CA THR A 147 12.94 -7.79 -9.91
C THR A 147 12.23 -7.31 -11.19
N THR A 148 12.40 -6.04 -11.54
CA THR A 148 11.78 -5.35 -12.68
C THR A 148 12.82 -4.65 -13.52
#